data_AF-A0A955PYQ8-F1
#
_entry.id   AF-A0A955PYQ8-F1
#
_cell.length_a   1.000
_cell.length_b   1.000
_cell.length_c   1.000
_cell.angle_alpha   90.00
_cell.angle_beta   90.00
_cell.angle_gamma   90.00
#
_symmetry.space_group_name_H-M   'P 1'
#
loop_
_entity.id
_entity.type
_entity.pdbx_description
1 polymer ?
#
loop_
_entity_poly.entity_id
_entity_poly.type
_entity_poly.pdbx_seq_one_letter_code
_entity_poly.pdbx_strand_id
1 'polypeptide(L)'
;MGKGPEMKQLLFQSIHEKDIQVFDKTMRALLLKEIGLDPTEFEAGLASGKPFKTLAKGRTWGERIKVTHTPTVLLDGNIRVANLTAENLKTVIESILNQDSKS
;
A
#
# COMPACT_ATOMS: atom_id res chain seq x y z
N MET A 1 7.89 9.16 11.24
CA MET A 1 7.91 7.89 10.49
C MET A 1 6.96 8.01 9.30
N GLY A 2 7.50 8.07 8.07
CA GLY A 2 6.76 8.29 6.82
C GLY A 2 7.23 7.39 5.67
N LYS A 3 7.91 6.29 5.99
CA LYS A 3 8.59 5.40 5.02
C LYS A 3 7.67 4.35 4.37
N GLY A 4 6.37 4.62 4.31
CA GLY A 4 5.39 3.67 3.77
C GLY A 4 5.66 3.30 2.30
N PRO A 5 5.88 4.29 1.41
CA PRO A 5 6.25 4.03 0.02
C PRO A 5 7.55 3.24 -0.13
N GLU A 6 8.61 3.64 0.59
CA GLU A 6 9.91 2.98 0.54
C GLU A 6 9.83 1.54 1.04
N MET A 7 9.11 1.30 2.15
CA MET A 7 8.90 -0.05 2.67
C MET A 7 8.11 -0.92 1.69
N LYS A 8 7.06 -0.36 1.05
CA LYS A 8 6.28 -1.10 0.05
C LYS A 8 7.15 -1.48 -1.15
N GLN A 9 7.95 -0.55 -1.66
CA GLN A 9 8.85 -0.80 -2.78
C GLN A 9 9.89 -1.86 -2.41
N LEU A 10 10.54 -1.72 -1.25
CA LEU A 10 11.54 -2.67 -0.77
C LEU A 10 10.98 -4.08 -0.63
N LEU A 11 9.79 -4.23 -0.04
CA LEU A 11 9.12 -5.53 0.10
C LEU A 11 8.78 -6.14 -1.25
N PHE A 12 8.26 -5.34 -2.19
CA PHE A 12 7.92 -5.82 -3.53
C PHE A 12 9.15 -6.33 -4.27
N GLN A 13 10.24 -5.57 -4.27
CA GLN A 13 11.52 -5.97 -4.88
C GLN A 13 12.10 -7.20 -4.18
N SER A 14 12.06 -7.24 -2.85
CA SER A 14 12.58 -8.39 -2.09
C SER A 14 11.86 -9.68 -2.44
N ILE A 15 10.53 -9.65 -2.52
CA ILE A 15 9.71 -10.85 -2.79
C ILE A 15 9.74 -11.24 -4.27
N HIS A 16 9.63 -10.28 -5.19
CA HIS A 16 9.39 -10.58 -6.61
C HIS A 16 10.64 -10.52 -7.50
N GLU A 17 11.68 -9.78 -7.10
CA GLU A 17 12.89 -9.63 -7.91
C GLU A 17 14.08 -10.40 -7.32
N LYS A 18 14.19 -10.44 -5.98
CA LYS A 18 15.35 -10.99 -5.28
C LYS A 18 15.10 -12.35 -4.62
N ASP A 19 13.84 -12.82 -4.57
CA ASP A 19 13.40 -14.04 -3.89
C ASP A 19 13.86 -14.13 -2.41
N ILE A 20 13.87 -12.98 -1.73
CA ILE A 20 14.25 -12.86 -0.31
C ILE A 20 13.02 -13.12 0.57
N GLN A 21 13.15 -14.05 1.50
CA GLN A 21 12.14 -14.34 2.52
C GLN A 21 12.09 -13.23 3.59
N VAL A 22 11.20 -12.25 3.40
CA VAL A 22 11.03 -11.07 4.29
C VAL A 22 10.41 -11.39 5.65
N PHE A 23 9.88 -12.60 5.84
CA PHE A 23 9.28 -13.04 7.11
C PHE A 23 10.32 -13.41 8.15
N ASP A 24 11.54 -13.73 7.73
CA ASP A 24 12.66 -13.94 8.64
C ASP A 24 13.02 -12.63 9.37
N LYS A 25 13.23 -12.72 10.69
CA LYS A 25 13.51 -11.55 11.53
C LYS A 25 14.85 -10.89 11.17
N THR A 26 15.86 -11.68 10.83
CA THR A 26 17.19 -11.19 10.50
C THR A 26 17.17 -10.46 9.16
N MET A 27 16.56 -11.08 8.14
CA MET A 27 16.39 -10.45 6.83
C MET A 27 15.58 -9.15 6.91
N ARG A 28 14.49 -9.16 7.68
CA ARG A 28 13.69 -7.94 7.89
C ARG A 28 14.50 -6.84 8.56
N ALA A 29 15.28 -7.14 9.59
CA ALA A 29 16.12 -6.14 10.24
C ALA A 29 17.16 -5.52 9.29
N LEU A 30 17.73 -6.30 8.37
CA LEU A 30 18.63 -5.78 7.32
C LEU A 30 17.89 -4.83 6.37
N LEU A 31 16.74 -5.27 5.85
CA LEU A 31 15.89 -4.48 4.94
C LEU A 31 15.43 -3.15 5.58
N LEU A 32 15.02 -3.17 6.85
CA LEU A 32 14.61 -1.96 7.56
C LEU A 32 15.74 -0.92 7.65
N LYS A 33 16.98 -1.38 7.89
CA LYS A 33 18.14 -0.48 7.93
C LYS A 33 18.43 0.16 6.57
N GLU A 34 18.22 -0.54 5.46
CA GLU A 34 18.42 0.01 4.11
C GLU A 34 17.54 1.26 3.85
N ILE A 35 16.34 1.30 4.42
CA ILE A 35 15.40 2.43 4.28
C ILE A 35 15.44 3.40 5.48
N GLY A 36 16.40 3.21 6.40
CA GLY A 36 16.61 4.07 7.55
C GLY A 36 15.55 3.93 8.65
N LEU A 37 14.89 2.77 8.76
CA LEU A 37 14.00 2.44 9.87
C LEU A 37 14.76 1.72 10.99
N ASP A 38 14.44 2.05 12.24
CA ASP A 38 14.96 1.33 13.40
C ASP A 38 14.26 -0.04 13.55
N PRO A 39 15.01 -1.17 13.53
CA PRO A 39 14.40 -2.49 13.65
C PRO A 39 13.70 -2.73 14.98
N THR A 40 14.20 -2.15 16.08
CA THR A 40 13.64 -2.33 17.42
C THR A 40 12.29 -1.63 17.53
N GLU A 41 12.21 -0.38 17.09
CA GLU A 41 10.96 0.38 17.03
C GLU A 41 9.94 -0.28 16.10
N PHE A 42 10.39 -0.81 14.97
CA PHE A 42 9.54 -1.51 14.02
C PHE A 42 8.93 -2.79 14.64
N GLU A 43 9.76 -3.63 15.27
CA GLU A 43 9.28 -4.86 15.92
C GLU A 43 8.36 -4.56 17.11
N ALA A 44 8.66 -3.53 17.91
CA ALA A 44 7.75 -3.06 18.96
C ALA A 44 6.42 -2.58 18.37
N GLY A 45 6.46 -1.86 17.24
CA GLY A 45 5.29 -1.44 16.48
C GLY A 45 4.45 -2.62 15.98
N LEU A 46 5.09 -3.67 15.45
CA LEU A 46 4.40 -4.91 15.06
C LEU A 46 3.76 -5.61 16.27
N ALA A 47 4.52 -5.77 17.36
CA ALA A 47 4.08 -6.43 18.58
C ALA A 47 2.90 -5.70 19.26
N SER A 48 2.75 -4.40 19.04
CA SER A 48 1.61 -3.62 19.56
C SER A 48 0.24 -4.09 19.04
N GLY A 49 0.21 -4.85 17.94
CA GLY A 49 -1.03 -5.29 17.29
C GLY A 49 -1.81 -4.18 16.57
N LYS A 50 -1.37 -2.92 16.66
CA LYS A 50 -1.98 -1.80 15.94
C LYS A 50 -1.98 -2.01 14.41
N PRO A 51 -0.87 -2.47 13.77
CA PRO A 51 -0.87 -2.74 12.34
C PRO A 51 -1.89 -3.80 11.92
N PHE A 52 -2.05 -4.87 12.72
CA PHE A 52 -3.04 -5.93 12.47
C PHE A 52 -4.47 -5.38 12.48
N LYS A 53 -4.82 -4.55 13.47
CA LYS A 53 -6.14 -3.89 13.54
C LYS A 53 -6.36 -2.95 12.34
N THR A 54 -5.34 -2.21 11.93
CA THR A 54 -5.42 -1.34 10.74
C THR A 54 -5.63 -2.15 9.46
N LEU A 55 -4.90 -3.26 9.29
CA LEU A 55 -5.08 -4.17 8.17
C LEU A 55 -6.50 -4.76 8.13
N ALA A 56 -7.02 -5.20 9.26
CA ALA A 56 -8.39 -5.73 9.36
C ALA A 56 -9.43 -4.69 8.92
N LYS A 57 -9.32 -3.43 9.36
CA LYS A 57 -10.19 -2.34 8.92
C LYS A 57 -10.13 -2.12 7.40
N GLY A 58 -8.93 -2.13 6.83
CA GLY A 58 -8.74 -2.00 5.39
C GLY A 58 -9.38 -3.16 4.60
N ARG A 59 -9.23 -4.40 5.11
CA ARG A 59 -9.88 -5.58 4.50
C ARG A 59 -11.40 -5.48 4.54
N THR A 60 -12.00 -5.16 5.68
CA THR A 60 -13.45 -4.99 5.81
C THR A 60 -13.97 -3.89 4.89
N TRP A 61 -13.23 -2.80 4.71
CA TRP A 61 -13.60 -1.76 3.75
C TRP A 61 -13.52 -2.25 2.29
N GLY A 62 -12.45 -2.97 1.92
CA GLY A 62 -12.32 -3.59 0.60
C GLY A 62 -13.45 -4.59 0.28
N GLU A 63 -13.87 -5.38 1.26
CA GLU A 63 -15.01 -6.29 1.14
C GLU A 63 -16.32 -5.54 0.85
N ARG A 64 -16.57 -4.42 1.55
CA ARG A 64 -17.77 -3.59 1.34
C ARG A 64 -17.87 -3.06 -0.10
N ILE A 65 -16.75 -2.73 -0.72
CA ILE A 65 -16.70 -2.26 -2.11
C ILE A 65 -16.43 -3.38 -3.13
N LYS A 66 -16.50 -4.65 -2.69
CA LYS A 66 -16.33 -5.84 -3.53
C LYS A 66 -15.01 -5.86 -4.30
N VAL A 67 -13.89 -5.55 -3.62
CA VAL A 67 -12.55 -5.80 -4.17
C VAL A 67 -12.34 -7.31 -4.31
N THR A 68 -12.02 -7.77 -5.52
CA THR A 68 -11.82 -9.20 -5.83
C THR A 68 -10.39 -9.54 -6.27
N HIS A 69 -9.57 -8.54 -6.60
CA HIS A 69 -8.21 -8.70 -7.08
C HIS A 69 -7.35 -7.47 -6.78
N THR A 70 -6.04 -7.66 -6.83
CA THR A 70 -5.04 -6.59 -6.74
C THR A 70 -4.23 -6.50 -8.04
N PRO A 71 -3.77 -5.30 -8.44
CA PRO A 71 -4.12 -3.99 -7.88
C PRO A 71 -5.58 -3.60 -8.17
N THR A 72 -6.19 -2.85 -7.25
CA THR A 72 -7.48 -2.15 -7.45
C THR A 72 -7.28 -0.70 -7.01
N VAL A 73 -7.75 0.27 -7.81
CA VAL A 73 -7.69 1.70 -7.51
C VAL A 73 -9.09 2.27 -7.41
N LEU A 74 -9.33 3.02 -6.34
CA LEU A 74 -10.55 3.80 -6.10
C LEU A 74 -10.15 5.27 -6.04
N LEU A 75 -10.70 6.07 -6.95
CA LEU A 75 -10.49 7.51 -7.02
C LEU A 75 -11.63 8.21 -6.28
N ASP A 76 -11.30 9.28 -5.56
CA ASP A 76 -12.22 10.08 -4.75
C ASP A 76 -13.14 9.28 -3.80
N GLY A 77 -12.67 8.10 -3.35
CA GLY A 77 -13.41 7.25 -2.43
C GLY A 77 -14.65 6.55 -3.01
N ASN A 78 -14.99 6.74 -4.29
CA ASN A 78 -16.22 6.18 -4.88
C ASN A 78 -16.08 5.71 -6.35
N ILE A 79 -15.06 6.13 -7.11
CA ILE A 79 -14.90 5.78 -8.53
C ILE A 79 -13.87 4.65 -8.68
N ARG A 80 -14.35 3.45 -9.01
CA ARG A 80 -13.47 2.30 -9.31
C ARG A 80 -13.07 2.32 -10.79
N VAL A 81 -11.77 2.28 -11.07
CA VAL A 81 -11.26 2.20 -12.45
C VAL A 81 -11.25 0.73 -12.90
N ALA A 82 -12.09 0.39 -13.88
CA ALA A 82 -12.27 -0.98 -14.35
C ALA A 82 -11.07 -1.49 -15.17
N ASN A 83 -10.63 -0.73 -16.18
CA ASN A 83 -9.44 -1.03 -16.97
C ASN A 83 -8.27 -0.20 -16.45
N LEU A 84 -7.47 -0.79 -15.56
CA LEU A 84 -6.41 -0.08 -14.83
C LEU A 84 -5.17 0.15 -15.71
N THR A 85 -5.24 1.13 -16.61
CA THR A 85 -4.10 1.65 -17.35
C THR A 85 -3.74 3.04 -16.85
N ALA A 86 -2.48 3.46 -17.03
CA ALA A 86 -2.04 4.81 -16.68
C ALA A 86 -2.85 5.89 -17.42
N GLU A 87 -3.18 5.64 -18.70
CA GLU A 87 -4.00 6.52 -19.51
C GLU A 87 -5.42 6.65 -18.96
N ASN A 88 -6.11 5.54 -18.67
CA ASN A 88 -7.46 5.58 -18.11
C ASN A 88 -7.48 6.26 -16.73
N LEU A 89 -6.47 6.00 -15.88
CA LEU A 89 -6.34 6.69 -14.61
C LEU A 89 -6.23 8.20 -14.80
N LYS A 90 -5.38 8.65 -15.74
CA LYS A 90 -5.21 10.08 -16.05
C LYS A 90 -6.52 10.69 -16.54
N THR A 91 -7.21 10.06 -17.48
CA THR A 91 -8.50 10.54 -18.00
C THR A 91 -9.55 10.68 -16.89
N VAL A 92 -9.68 9.70 -16.00
CA VAL A 92 -10.65 9.78 -14.90
C VAL A 92 -10.28 10.89 -13.92
N ILE A 93 -9.00 11.01 -13.55
CA ILE A 93 -8.53 12.08 -12.65
C ILE A 93 -8.77 13.46 -13.26
N GLU A 94 -8.42 13.67 -14.53
CA GLU A 94 -8.67 14.94 -15.23
C GLU A 94 -10.17 15.27 -15.29
N SER A 95 -11.04 14.25 -15.48
CA SER A 95 -12.49 14.44 -15.44
C SER A 95 -12.98 14.91 -14.06
N ILE A 96 -12.46 14.36 -12.96
CA ILE A 96 -12.83 14.77 -11.59
C ILE A 96 -12.40 16.22 -11.35
N LEU A 97 -11.13 16.56 -11.65
CA LEU A 97 -10.61 17.91 -11.46
C LEU A 97 -11.35 18.97 -12.29
N ASN A 98 -11.77 18.61 -13.51
CA ASN A 98 -12.57 19.49 -14.37
C ASN A 98 -14.00 19.71 -13.87
N GLN A 99 -14.56 18.77 -13.09
CA GLN A 99 -15.87 18.95 -12.44
C GLN A 99 -15.74 19.81 -11.18
N ASP A 100 -14.71 19.57 -10.37
CA ASP A 100 -14.44 20.34 -9.16
C ASP A 100 -14.17 21.82 -9.45
N SER A 101 -13.44 22.13 -10.52
CA SER A 101 -13.16 23.53 -10.92
C SER A 101 -14.39 24.31 -11.42
N LYS A 102 -15.51 23.63 -11.68
CA LYS A 102 -16.77 24.24 -12.12
C LYS A 102 -17.80 24.39 -11.00
N SER A 103 -17.54 23.82 -9.82
CA SER A 103 -18.40 23.90 -8.63
C SER A 103 -17.95 25.01 -7.70
#